data_AF-A0A1M8A6G0-F1
#
_entry.id   AF-A0A1M8A6G0-F1
#
_cell.length_a   1.000
_cell.length_b   1.000
_cell.length_c   1.000
_cell.angle_alpha   90.00
_cell.angle_beta   90.00
_cell.angle_gamma   90.00
#
_symmetry.space_group_name_H-M   'P 1'
#
loop_
_entity.id
_entity.type
_entity.pdbx_description
1 polymer ?
#
loop_
_entity_poly.entity_id
_entity_poly.type
_entity_poly.pdbx_seq_one_letter_code
_entity_poly.pdbx_strand_id
1 'polypeptide(L)'
;MEGSQPPARSVFGVDPLDEFTVFVSDWIWERTRGLSNVEIEAKVGTLIDRHTNMRLQLPVFTETVVDTRALGVRFESNVPMKQHRSFNQLLNELVQYSASMDESQRVSYKHVRETDAFYDEHLPTGESVHLRVTRDSQTQQIKPGGVVAKKRIDDLNIFCPMRMYDYRISISTETPMPRPPENSTPTFVRDKDRLSYSLQSFQVDLTQVTLPNREQQPVHELEVEIRQADELLRWAQYTRASGESQEEWTQFEDHILVLLNNVRLLIRNANSYPREGDGQQ
;
A
#
# COMPACT_ATOMS: atom_id res chain seq x y z
N MET A 1 -19.35 -23.06 33.77
CA MET A 1 -19.83 -21.67 33.59
C MET A 1 -20.51 -21.63 32.24
N GLU A 2 -21.83 -21.79 32.24
CA GLU A 2 -22.64 -21.72 31.02
C GLU A 2 -22.80 -20.26 30.58
N GLY A 3 -22.46 -19.97 29.32
CA GLY A 3 -23.25 -19.10 28.45
C GLY A 3 -23.38 -17.62 28.80
N SER A 4 -22.37 -16.94 29.34
CA SER A 4 -22.41 -15.47 29.37
C SER A 4 -22.31 -14.94 27.94
N GLN A 5 -23.40 -14.35 27.41
CA GLN A 5 -23.35 -13.61 26.15
C GLN A 5 -22.28 -12.51 26.24
N PRO A 6 -21.53 -12.24 25.16
CA PRO A 6 -20.61 -11.12 25.14
C PRO A 6 -21.37 -9.82 25.44
N PRO A 7 -20.74 -8.86 26.14
CA PRO A 7 -21.37 -7.58 26.42
C PRO A 7 -21.76 -6.89 25.11
N ALA A 8 -22.84 -6.10 25.14
CA ALA A 8 -23.19 -5.21 24.05
C ALA A 8 -22.02 -4.26 23.76
N ARG A 9 -21.78 -3.95 22.48
CA ARG A 9 -20.60 -3.19 22.04
C ARG A 9 -20.60 -1.73 22.52
N SER A 10 -21.78 -1.18 22.83
CA SER A 10 -21.97 0.09 23.53
C SER A 10 -23.35 0.14 24.21
N VAL A 11 -23.62 1.21 24.99
CA VAL A 11 -24.96 1.50 25.53
C VAL A 11 -26.01 1.78 24.44
N PHE A 12 -25.56 2.06 23.21
CA PHE A 12 -26.41 2.27 22.03
C PHE A 12 -26.62 0.98 21.22
N GLY A 13 -25.96 -0.12 21.61
CA GLY A 13 -26.05 -1.40 20.91
C GLY A 13 -25.23 -1.47 19.60
N VAL A 14 -24.48 -0.43 19.26
CA VAL A 14 -23.67 -0.31 18.04
C VAL A 14 -22.23 0.09 18.36
N ASP A 15 -21.29 -0.21 17.46
CA ASP A 15 -19.94 0.36 17.55
C ASP A 15 -19.93 1.81 17.06
N PRO A 16 -19.19 2.72 17.72
CA PRO A 16 -18.89 3.99 17.11
C PRO A 16 -18.02 3.77 15.86
N LEU A 17 -18.16 4.65 14.87
CA LEU A 17 -17.18 4.75 13.81
C LEU A 17 -15.84 5.21 14.39
N ASP A 18 -14.76 4.57 13.92
CA ASP A 18 -13.40 4.95 14.27
C ASP A 18 -13.05 6.25 13.53
N GLU A 19 -12.80 7.35 14.27
CA GLU A 19 -12.48 8.67 13.71
C GLU A 19 -11.32 8.62 12.72
N PHE A 20 -10.33 7.76 12.99
CA PHE A 20 -9.19 7.57 12.10
C PHE A 20 -9.62 6.98 10.74
N THR A 21 -10.44 5.92 10.77
CA THR A 21 -10.96 5.29 9.55
C THR A 21 -11.86 6.23 8.77
N VAL A 22 -12.73 6.99 9.46
CA VAL A 22 -13.59 8.00 8.82
C VAL A 22 -12.73 9.07 8.15
N PHE A 23 -11.73 9.60 8.87
CA PHE A 23 -10.80 10.60 8.33
C PHE A 23 -10.08 10.09 7.07
N VAL A 24 -9.55 8.86 7.09
CA VAL A 24 -8.89 8.26 5.92
C VAL A 24 -9.88 8.06 4.77
N SER A 25 -11.11 7.63 5.06
CA SER A 25 -12.17 7.42 4.07
C SER A 25 -12.55 8.74 3.38
N ASP A 26 -12.76 9.80 4.15
CA ASP A 26 -13.07 11.13 3.63
C ASP A 26 -11.89 11.69 2.82
N TRP A 27 -10.66 11.57 3.33
CA TRP A 27 -9.47 12.00 2.60
C TRP A 27 -9.34 11.26 1.25
N ILE A 28 -9.56 9.94 1.22
CA ILE A 28 -9.56 9.17 -0.04
C ILE A 28 -10.65 9.69 -0.97
N TRP A 29 -11.90 9.77 -0.51
CA TRP A 29 -13.03 10.18 -1.35
C TRP A 29 -12.83 11.58 -1.93
N GLU A 30 -12.42 12.55 -1.13
CA GLU A 30 -12.20 13.93 -1.57
C GLU A 30 -11.11 14.04 -2.66
N ARG A 31 -10.13 13.12 -2.66
CA ARG A 31 -8.98 13.12 -3.60
C ARG A 31 -9.25 12.31 -4.85
N THR A 32 -10.24 11.42 -4.81
CA THR A 32 -10.53 10.45 -5.88
C THR A 32 -11.83 10.70 -6.60
N ARG A 33 -12.76 11.47 -6.03
CA ARG A 33 -14.05 11.76 -6.66
C ARG A 33 -13.88 12.31 -8.08
N GLY A 34 -14.49 11.62 -9.05
CA GLY A 34 -14.42 11.99 -10.47
C GLY A 34 -13.12 11.60 -11.19
N LEU A 35 -12.18 10.93 -10.52
CA LEU A 35 -10.99 10.34 -11.16
C LEU A 35 -11.30 8.92 -11.66
N SER A 36 -10.48 8.45 -12.59
CA SER A 36 -10.50 7.08 -13.13
C SER A 36 -9.10 6.48 -13.12
N ASN A 37 -9.02 5.14 -13.17
CA ASN A 37 -7.75 4.41 -13.08
C ASN A 37 -6.99 4.75 -11.79
N VAL A 38 -7.73 4.86 -10.70
CA VAL A 38 -7.17 5.18 -9.39
C VAL A 38 -6.48 3.96 -8.82
N GLU A 39 -5.31 4.16 -8.22
CA GLU A 39 -4.58 3.19 -7.43
C GLU A 39 -4.48 3.73 -6.00
N ILE A 40 -4.85 2.90 -5.03
CA ILE A 40 -4.75 3.19 -3.60
C ILE A 40 -3.88 2.10 -2.98
N GLU A 41 -2.74 2.52 -2.43
CA GLU A 41 -1.74 1.64 -1.84
C GLU A 41 -1.25 2.19 -0.50
N ALA A 42 -1.05 1.32 0.48
CA ALA A 42 -0.38 1.63 1.72
C ALA A 42 1.02 1.02 1.72
N LYS A 43 2.05 1.86 1.78
CA LYS A 43 3.46 1.45 1.81
C LYS A 43 3.98 1.45 3.23
N VAL A 44 4.68 0.38 3.62
CA VAL A 44 5.35 0.26 4.92
C VAL A 44 6.76 0.84 4.84
N GLY A 45 7.15 1.65 5.81
CA GLY A 45 8.43 2.34 5.81
C GLY A 45 8.70 3.09 7.12
N THR A 46 9.49 4.16 7.05
CA THR A 46 9.75 5.01 8.23
C THR A 46 9.63 6.48 7.87
N LEU A 47 9.10 7.26 8.80
CA LEU A 47 9.07 8.71 8.72
C LEU A 47 10.38 9.25 9.31
N ILE A 48 11.19 9.92 8.49
CA ILE A 48 12.50 10.45 8.87
C ILE A 48 12.44 11.98 8.92
N ASP A 49 12.79 12.55 10.07
CA ASP A 49 12.99 13.99 10.19
C ASP A 49 14.23 14.41 9.37
N ARG A 50 14.05 15.40 8.49
CA ARG A 50 15.13 15.87 7.59
C ARG A 50 16.26 16.58 8.31
N HIS A 51 16.02 17.12 9.51
CA HIS A 51 17.03 17.84 10.28
C HIS A 51 17.94 16.87 11.03
N THR A 52 17.35 15.90 11.72
CA THR A 52 18.09 14.93 12.54
C THR A 52 18.53 13.69 11.76
N ASN A 53 17.92 13.44 10.59
CA ASN A 53 18.08 12.20 9.82
C ASN A 53 17.73 10.93 10.61
N MET A 54 16.92 11.07 11.66
CA MET A 54 16.45 10.02 12.53
C MET A 54 14.96 9.79 12.31
N ARG A 55 14.46 8.62 12.71
CA ARG A 55 13.01 8.37 12.71
C ARG A 55 12.31 9.41 13.58
N LEU A 56 11.25 10.01 13.03
CA LEU A 56 10.41 11.02 13.64
C LEU A 56 10.05 10.64 15.09
N GLN A 57 10.12 11.62 15.98
CA GLN A 57 9.67 11.51 17.36
C GLN A 57 8.65 12.61 17.62
N LEU A 58 7.45 12.23 18.04
CA LEU A 58 6.37 13.14 18.40
C LEU A 58 5.85 12.77 19.79
N PRO A 59 5.36 13.75 20.58
CA PRO A 59 4.80 13.50 21.92
C PRO A 59 3.38 12.90 21.81
N VAL A 60 3.23 11.78 21.11
CA VAL A 60 1.98 11.02 20.91
C VAL A 60 2.22 9.55 21.21
N PHE A 61 1.21 8.87 21.75
CA PHE A 61 1.33 7.46 22.16
C PHE A 61 0.73 6.47 21.16
N THR A 62 -0.08 6.95 20.22
CA THR A 62 -0.85 6.11 19.31
C THR A 62 -0.59 6.45 17.85
N GLU A 63 -1.02 5.55 16.97
CA GLU A 63 -1.06 5.78 15.53
C GLU A 63 -1.72 7.13 15.22
N THR A 64 -1.03 7.97 14.45
CA THR A 64 -1.42 9.37 14.22
C THR A 64 -1.12 9.78 12.79
N VAL A 65 -2.10 10.39 12.12
CA VAL A 65 -1.90 11.05 10.83
C VAL A 65 -1.04 12.31 11.03
N VAL A 66 -0.02 12.49 10.20
CA VAL A 66 0.90 13.62 10.31
C VAL A 66 1.06 14.39 9.00
N ASP A 67 1.11 15.72 9.09
CA ASP A 67 1.52 16.58 7.99
C ASP A 67 3.05 16.60 7.90
N THR A 68 3.59 15.76 7.01
CA THR A 68 5.04 15.67 6.80
C THR A 68 5.67 16.94 6.24
N ARG A 69 4.91 17.78 5.53
CA ARG A 69 5.44 19.04 4.98
C ARG A 69 5.64 20.04 6.10
N ALA A 70 4.63 20.21 6.96
CA ALA A 70 4.70 21.08 8.12
C ALA A 70 5.81 20.65 9.11
N LEU A 71 6.01 19.33 9.27
CA LEU A 71 7.02 18.78 10.17
C LEU A 71 8.43 18.69 9.57
N GLY A 72 8.62 18.98 8.28
CA GLY A 72 9.93 18.80 7.62
C GLY A 72 10.38 17.34 7.58
N VAL A 73 9.45 16.41 7.41
CA VAL A 73 9.66 14.96 7.43
C VAL A 73 9.65 14.40 6.01
N ARG A 74 10.37 13.30 5.77
CA ARG A 74 10.26 12.48 4.56
C ARG A 74 9.86 11.05 4.92
N PHE A 75 9.26 10.36 3.98
CA PHE A 75 9.00 8.93 4.11
C PHE A 75 10.04 8.14 3.35
N GLU A 76 10.59 7.10 3.98
CA GLU A 76 11.50 6.15 3.35
C GLU A 76 10.81 4.79 3.25
N SER A 77 10.42 4.44 2.03
CA SER A 77 9.83 3.15 1.68
C SER A 77 10.93 2.11 1.52
N ASN A 78 11.43 1.60 2.64
CA ASN A 78 12.43 0.53 2.65
C ASN A 78 12.33 -0.25 3.96
N VAL A 79 12.32 -1.58 3.87
CA VAL A 79 12.46 -2.48 5.02
C VAL A 79 13.80 -3.22 4.92
N PRO A 80 14.51 -3.49 6.03
CA PRO A 80 15.71 -4.33 5.98
C PRO A 80 15.38 -5.73 5.45
N MET A 81 16.31 -6.33 4.69
CA MET A 81 16.10 -7.65 4.07
C MET A 81 15.69 -8.74 5.07
N LYS A 82 16.23 -8.72 6.30
CA LYS A 82 15.81 -9.65 7.37
C LYS A 82 14.31 -9.53 7.67
N GLN A 83 13.80 -8.30 7.73
CA GLN A 83 12.39 -8.04 7.97
C GLN A 83 11.53 -8.41 6.76
N HIS A 84 12.00 -8.08 5.54
CA HIS A 84 11.34 -8.48 4.30
C HIS A 84 11.14 -10.01 4.21
N ARG A 85 12.18 -10.78 4.55
CA ARG A 85 12.10 -12.25 4.66
C ARG A 85 11.12 -12.71 5.74
N SER A 86 11.07 -12.04 6.88
CA SER A 86 10.12 -12.37 7.95
C SER A 86 8.66 -12.16 7.50
N PHE A 87 8.37 -11.07 6.79
CA PHE A 87 7.05 -10.87 6.20
C PHE A 87 6.70 -11.92 5.14
N ASN A 88 7.66 -12.30 4.29
CA ASN A 88 7.49 -13.37 3.32
C ASN A 88 7.10 -14.69 4.01
N GLN A 89 7.80 -15.05 5.09
CA GLN A 89 7.48 -16.25 5.87
C GLN A 89 6.06 -16.19 6.45
N LEU A 90 5.69 -15.09 7.10
CA LEU A 90 4.35 -14.89 7.66
C LEU A 90 3.25 -15.06 6.60
N LEU A 91 3.44 -14.47 5.41
CA LEU A 91 2.46 -14.53 4.33
C LEU A 91 2.40 -15.92 3.69
N ASN A 92 3.51 -16.64 3.60
CA ASN A 92 3.51 -18.04 3.15
C ASN A 92 2.80 -18.97 4.14
N GLU A 93 2.98 -18.76 5.44
CA GLU A 93 2.25 -19.49 6.48
C GLU A 93 0.73 -19.22 6.37
N LEU A 94 0.34 -17.97 6.08
CA LEU A 94 -1.06 -17.61 5.83
C LEU A 94 -1.64 -18.31 4.59
N VAL A 95 -0.87 -18.40 3.50
CA VAL A 95 -1.28 -19.16 2.30
C VAL A 95 -1.52 -20.63 2.65
N GLN A 96 -0.59 -21.25 3.38
CA GLN A 96 -0.73 -22.65 3.81
C GLN A 96 -1.95 -22.87 4.71
N TYR A 97 -2.16 -21.99 5.69
CA TYR A 97 -3.30 -22.04 6.59
C TYR A 97 -4.64 -21.90 5.84
N SER A 98 -4.71 -20.97 4.90
CA SER A 98 -5.93 -20.69 4.14
C SER A 98 -6.26 -21.74 3.08
N ALA A 99 -5.33 -22.66 2.78
CA ALA A 99 -5.53 -23.68 1.73
C ALA A 99 -6.67 -24.66 2.06
N SER A 100 -6.91 -24.93 3.35
CA SER A 100 -8.02 -25.79 3.82
C SER A 100 -9.33 -25.03 4.03
N MET A 101 -9.35 -23.71 3.84
CA MET A 101 -10.55 -22.88 3.98
C MET A 101 -11.34 -22.84 2.67
N ASP A 102 -12.55 -22.27 2.76
CA ASP A 102 -13.39 -21.96 1.60
C ASP A 102 -12.67 -21.01 0.63
N GLU A 103 -13.05 -21.07 -0.66
CA GLU A 103 -12.40 -20.29 -1.72
C GLU A 103 -12.41 -18.79 -1.45
N SER A 104 -13.48 -18.26 -0.84
CA SER A 104 -13.62 -16.85 -0.45
C SER A 104 -12.66 -16.38 0.64
N GLN A 105 -12.03 -17.32 1.35
CA GLN A 105 -11.06 -17.09 2.42
C GLN A 105 -9.64 -17.53 2.03
N ARG A 106 -9.47 -18.09 0.83
CA ARG A 106 -8.19 -18.61 0.37
C ARG A 106 -7.28 -17.48 -0.09
N VAL A 107 -6.08 -17.40 0.48
CA VAL A 107 -5.05 -16.47 0.05
C VAL A 107 -4.33 -17.06 -1.17
N SER A 108 -4.31 -16.30 -2.25
CA SER A 108 -3.57 -16.64 -3.47
C SER A 108 -2.14 -16.09 -3.41
N TYR A 109 -1.22 -16.77 -4.09
CA TYR A 109 0.19 -16.39 -4.16
C TYR A 109 0.66 -16.34 -5.62
N LYS A 110 1.47 -15.33 -5.95
CA LYS A 110 2.13 -15.19 -7.25
C LYS A 110 3.52 -14.62 -7.09
N HIS A 111 4.48 -15.15 -7.85
CA HIS A 111 5.84 -14.62 -7.94
C HIS A 111 6.08 -14.10 -9.35
N VAL A 112 6.46 -12.83 -9.49
CA VAL A 112 6.72 -12.19 -10.78
C VAL A 112 8.06 -11.47 -10.77
N ARG A 113 8.79 -11.58 -11.89
CA ARG A 113 9.99 -10.78 -12.16
C ARG A 113 9.73 -9.86 -13.34
N GLU A 114 9.88 -8.57 -13.10
CA GLU A 114 9.52 -7.52 -14.03
C GLU A 114 10.66 -6.52 -14.20
N THR A 115 10.77 -5.98 -15.41
CA THR A 115 11.66 -4.85 -15.69
C THR A 115 10.79 -3.65 -16.03
N ASP A 116 10.91 -2.59 -15.23
CA ASP A 116 10.29 -1.30 -15.48
C ASP A 116 11.28 -0.43 -16.27
N ALA A 117 10.87 0.03 -17.45
CA ALA A 117 11.59 1.01 -18.26
C ALA A 117 10.77 2.31 -18.36
N PHE A 118 11.43 3.44 -18.15
CA PHE A 118 10.79 4.76 -18.10
C PHE A 118 11.19 5.60 -19.30
N TYR A 119 10.23 6.33 -19.88
CA TYR A 119 10.41 7.12 -21.08
C TYR A 119 9.79 8.50 -20.89
N ASP A 120 10.44 9.53 -21.42
CA ASP A 120 9.90 10.89 -21.48
C ASP A 120 9.48 11.18 -22.93
N GLU A 121 8.17 11.17 -23.16
CA GLU A 121 7.57 11.31 -24.50
C GLU A 121 6.76 12.59 -24.61
N HIS A 122 6.42 12.98 -25.86
CA HIS A 122 5.49 14.06 -26.13
C HIS A 122 4.23 13.49 -26.79
N LEU A 123 3.07 13.79 -26.21
CA LEU A 123 1.79 13.46 -26.80
C LEU A 123 1.54 14.29 -28.07
N PRO A 124 0.65 13.85 -28.97
CA PRO A 124 0.23 14.65 -30.12
C PRO A 124 -0.33 16.03 -29.74
N THR A 125 -0.81 16.17 -28.50
CA THR A 125 -1.28 17.43 -27.91
C THR A 125 -0.15 18.39 -27.54
N GLY A 126 1.11 17.96 -27.61
CA GLY A 126 2.30 18.71 -27.20
C GLY A 126 2.67 18.56 -25.72
N GLU A 127 1.85 17.86 -24.93
CA GLU A 127 2.12 17.61 -23.51
C GLU A 127 3.21 16.56 -23.33
N SER A 128 4.18 16.82 -22.45
CA SER A 128 5.20 15.84 -22.08
C SER A 128 4.60 14.83 -21.09
N VAL A 129 4.84 13.54 -21.33
CA VAL A 129 4.36 12.44 -20.50
C VAL A 129 5.52 11.55 -20.08
N HIS A 130 5.51 11.16 -18.81
CA HIS A 130 6.43 10.18 -18.26
C HIS A 130 5.77 8.80 -18.28
N LEU A 131 6.23 7.92 -19.16
CA LEU A 131 5.70 6.58 -19.37
C LEU A 131 6.50 5.55 -18.58
N ARG A 132 5.80 4.62 -17.94
CA ARG A 132 6.37 3.37 -17.42
C ARG A 132 5.94 2.23 -18.33
N VAL A 133 6.91 1.49 -18.87
CA VAL A 133 6.71 0.24 -19.61
C VAL A 133 7.21 -0.91 -18.76
N THR A 134 6.30 -1.81 -18.39
CA THR A 134 6.58 -3.02 -17.59
C THR A 134 6.69 -4.24 -18.50
N ARG A 135 7.82 -4.93 -18.44
CA ARG A 135 8.09 -6.17 -19.18
C ARG A 135 8.30 -7.33 -18.24
N ASP A 136 7.92 -8.52 -18.66
CA ASP A 136 8.36 -9.75 -18.00
C ASP A 136 9.87 -9.93 -18.24
N SER A 137 10.64 -10.12 -17.16
CA SER A 137 12.11 -10.10 -17.26
C SER A 137 12.67 -11.29 -18.07
N GLN A 138 11.95 -12.41 -18.17
CA GLN A 138 12.42 -13.58 -18.91
C GLN A 138 12.08 -13.50 -20.40
N THR A 139 10.83 -13.20 -20.71
CA THR A 139 10.31 -13.18 -22.09
C THR A 139 10.49 -11.84 -22.79
N GLN A 140 10.79 -10.77 -22.03
CA GLN A 140 10.89 -9.39 -22.50
C GLN A 140 9.59 -8.85 -23.13
N GLN A 141 8.48 -9.59 -23.00
CA GLN A 141 7.17 -9.18 -23.48
C GLN A 141 6.58 -8.11 -22.57
N ILE A 142 5.93 -7.10 -23.17
CA ILE A 142 5.19 -6.08 -22.43
C ILE A 142 3.98 -6.75 -21.77
N LYS A 143 3.83 -6.55 -20.46
CA LYS A 143 2.66 -7.09 -19.75
C LYS A 143 1.36 -6.46 -20.28
N PRO A 144 0.24 -7.20 -20.30
CA PRO A 144 -1.08 -6.60 -20.54
C PRO A 144 -1.32 -5.44 -19.58
N GLY A 145 -1.67 -4.25 -20.10
CA GLY A 145 -1.82 -3.03 -19.29
C GLY A 145 -0.51 -2.46 -18.73
N GLY A 146 0.66 -2.99 -19.12
CA GLY A 146 1.96 -2.61 -18.57
C GLY A 146 2.55 -1.30 -19.11
N VAL A 147 1.80 -0.53 -19.90
CA VAL A 147 2.24 0.78 -20.39
C VAL A 147 1.32 1.84 -19.80
N VAL A 148 1.84 2.62 -18.86
CA VAL A 148 1.04 3.57 -18.08
C VAL A 148 1.76 4.89 -17.87
N ALA A 149 0.99 5.97 -17.74
CA ALA A 149 1.44 7.22 -17.15
C ALA A 149 0.93 7.27 -15.71
N LYS A 150 1.85 7.12 -14.74
CA LYS A 150 1.52 7.20 -13.31
C LYS A 150 1.63 8.64 -12.83
N LYS A 151 0.56 9.16 -12.25
CA LYS A 151 0.52 10.49 -11.63
C LYS A 151 0.14 10.38 -10.17
N ARG A 152 1.01 10.85 -9.27
CA ARG A 152 0.71 10.95 -7.84
C ARG A 152 -0.35 12.02 -7.61
N ILE A 153 -1.43 11.67 -6.93
CA ILE A 153 -2.50 12.60 -6.54
C ILE A 153 -2.22 13.17 -5.15
N ASP A 154 -2.08 12.31 -4.14
CA ASP A 154 -1.79 12.74 -2.77
C ASP A 154 -1.16 11.62 -1.93
N ASP A 155 -0.55 11.99 -0.81
CA ASP A 155 0.07 11.09 0.17
C ASP A 155 -0.38 11.41 1.60
N LEU A 156 -0.98 10.44 2.27
CA LEU A 156 -1.27 10.51 3.70
C LEU A 156 -0.22 9.72 4.48
N ASN A 157 0.44 10.37 5.43
CA ASN A 157 1.52 9.77 6.21
C ASN A 157 1.05 9.51 7.64
N ILE A 158 1.31 8.30 8.13
CA ILE A 158 0.84 7.85 9.44
C ILE A 158 2.07 7.46 10.27
N PHE A 159 2.24 8.16 11.39
CA PHE A 159 3.26 7.86 12.39
C PHE A 159 2.75 6.82 13.39
N CYS A 160 3.55 5.78 13.66
CA CYS A 160 3.20 4.68 14.55
C CYS A 160 4.23 4.55 15.68
N PRO A 161 4.10 5.32 16.79
CA PRO A 161 5.12 5.39 17.86
C PRO A 161 5.37 4.05 18.57
N MET A 162 4.36 3.18 18.65
CA MET A 162 4.45 1.85 19.29
C MET A 162 4.86 0.72 18.33
N ARG A 163 5.26 1.04 17.11
CA ARG A 163 5.64 0.07 16.06
C ARG A 163 7.01 0.39 15.52
N MET A 164 7.69 -0.58 14.91
CA MET A 164 8.99 -0.35 14.25
C MET A 164 8.86 0.44 12.94
N TYR A 165 7.71 0.33 12.28
CA TYR A 165 7.44 0.97 11.00
C TYR A 165 6.27 1.94 11.12
N ASP A 166 6.36 2.97 10.30
CA ASP A 166 5.30 3.89 9.92
C ASP A 166 4.71 3.43 8.58
N TYR A 167 3.67 4.07 8.10
CA TYR A 167 3.18 3.80 6.75
C TYR A 167 2.65 5.05 6.06
N ARG A 168 2.55 4.96 4.74
CA ARG A 168 2.01 6.00 3.87
C ARG A 168 0.93 5.41 3.00
N ILE A 169 -0.27 6.00 3.03
CA ILE A 169 -1.31 5.73 2.05
C ILE A 169 -1.08 6.69 0.89
N SER A 170 -0.87 6.15 -0.31
CA SER A 170 -0.63 6.90 -1.54
C SER A 170 -1.83 6.71 -2.47
N ILE A 171 -2.28 7.80 -3.10
CA ILE A 171 -3.28 7.79 -4.17
C ILE A 171 -2.58 8.20 -5.45
N SER A 172 -2.67 7.38 -6.49
CA SER A 172 -2.17 7.70 -7.82
C SER A 172 -3.23 7.43 -8.87
N THR A 173 -3.09 8.01 -10.06
CA THR A 173 -3.78 7.52 -11.27
C THR A 173 -2.77 6.82 -12.15
N GLU A 174 -3.11 5.63 -12.65
CA GLU A 174 -2.30 4.89 -13.64
C GLU A 174 -3.04 4.87 -14.97
N THR A 175 -2.90 5.94 -15.75
CA THR A 175 -3.58 6.06 -17.05
C THR A 175 -2.94 5.12 -18.07
N PRO A 176 -3.68 4.21 -18.72
CA PRO A 176 -3.16 3.37 -19.80
C PRO A 176 -2.68 4.22 -20.98
N MET A 177 -1.50 3.92 -21.51
CA MET A 177 -0.87 4.68 -22.59
C MET A 177 -0.49 3.78 -23.77
N PRO A 178 -0.43 4.32 -25.00
CA PRO A 178 0.17 3.61 -26.13
C PRO A 178 1.65 3.34 -25.85
N ARG A 179 2.20 2.33 -26.54
CA ARG A 179 3.63 2.01 -26.46
C ARG A 179 4.45 3.22 -26.93
N PRO A 180 5.63 3.47 -26.31
CA PRO A 180 6.54 4.49 -26.83
C PRO A 180 6.98 4.13 -28.26
N PRO A 181 7.37 5.13 -29.08
CA PRO A 181 7.95 4.92 -30.39
C PRO A 181 9.12 3.92 -30.36
N GLU A 182 9.33 3.15 -31.43
CA GLU A 182 10.37 2.11 -31.47
C GLU A 182 11.80 2.66 -31.32
N ASN A 183 12.01 3.91 -31.72
CA ASN A 183 13.30 4.61 -31.62
C ASN A 183 13.51 5.31 -30.27
N SER A 184 12.54 5.28 -29.36
CA SER A 184 12.65 5.88 -28.04
C SER A 184 13.55 5.07 -27.13
N THR A 185 14.40 5.77 -26.39
CA THR A 185 15.33 5.17 -25.43
C THR A 185 14.87 5.44 -24.01
N PRO A 186 14.89 4.43 -23.12
CA PRO A 186 14.47 4.63 -21.74
C PRO A 186 15.46 5.56 -21.01
N THR A 187 14.93 6.50 -20.24
CA THR A 187 15.71 7.40 -19.38
C THR A 187 16.15 6.73 -18.09
N PHE A 188 15.39 5.73 -17.64
CA PHE A 188 15.68 4.96 -16.44
C PHE A 188 15.12 3.54 -16.56
N VAL A 189 15.82 2.57 -15.98
CA VAL A 189 15.41 1.16 -15.92
C VAL A 189 15.66 0.63 -14.52
N ARG A 190 14.77 -0.22 -14.04
CA ARG A 190 14.93 -0.98 -12.79
C ARG A 190 14.31 -2.37 -12.93
N ASP A 191 14.86 -3.32 -12.20
CA ASP A 191 14.31 -4.66 -12.08
C ASP A 191 13.55 -4.82 -10.76
N LYS A 192 12.50 -5.62 -10.82
CA LYS A 192 11.60 -5.89 -9.70
C LYS A 192 11.41 -7.39 -9.56
N ASP A 193 11.70 -7.91 -8.38
CA ASP A 193 11.34 -9.27 -7.96
C ASP A 193 10.21 -9.16 -6.92
N ARG A 194 9.01 -9.58 -7.28
CA ARG A 194 7.78 -9.34 -6.51
C ARG A 194 7.08 -10.64 -6.12
N LEU A 195 6.82 -10.76 -4.82
CA LEU A 195 5.95 -11.78 -4.24
C LEU A 195 4.62 -11.11 -3.88
N SER A 196 3.54 -11.55 -4.53
CA SER A 196 2.20 -11.00 -4.39
C SER A 196 1.28 -12.00 -3.71
N TYR A 197 0.60 -11.56 -2.66
CA TYR A 197 -0.38 -12.33 -1.90
C TYR A 197 -1.72 -11.63 -2.01
N SER A 198 -2.78 -12.29 -2.45
CA SER A 198 -4.08 -11.62 -2.58
C SER A 198 -5.23 -12.40 -1.96
N LEU A 199 -6.11 -11.67 -1.29
CA LEU A 199 -7.34 -12.16 -0.67
C LEU A 199 -8.43 -11.13 -0.93
N GLN A 200 -9.51 -11.56 -1.59
CA GLN A 200 -10.63 -10.69 -1.98
C GLN A 200 -10.12 -9.45 -2.77
N SER A 201 -10.51 -8.24 -2.34
CA SER A 201 -10.14 -6.97 -3.00
C SER A 201 -8.76 -6.44 -2.61
N PHE A 202 -7.97 -7.18 -1.83
CA PHE A 202 -6.70 -6.71 -1.28
C PHE A 202 -5.53 -7.55 -1.77
N GLN A 203 -4.39 -6.90 -1.98
CA GLN A 203 -3.13 -7.57 -2.28
C GLN A 203 -2.01 -6.99 -1.43
N VAL A 204 -1.12 -7.86 -0.96
CA VAL A 204 0.10 -7.53 -0.26
C VAL A 204 1.26 -7.89 -1.16
N ASP A 205 2.08 -6.90 -1.49
CA ASP A 205 3.24 -7.06 -2.35
C ASP A 205 4.53 -6.87 -1.56
N LEU A 206 5.39 -7.88 -1.62
CA LEU A 206 6.78 -7.83 -1.17
C LEU A 206 7.66 -7.69 -2.41
N THR A 207 8.23 -6.50 -2.61
CA THR A 207 8.98 -6.18 -3.83
C THR A 207 10.44 -5.91 -3.48
N GLN A 208 11.37 -6.59 -4.14
CA GLN A 208 12.78 -6.22 -4.18
C GLN A 208 13.03 -5.44 -5.46
N VAL A 209 13.53 -4.20 -5.34
CA VAL A 209 13.85 -3.32 -6.45
C VAL A 209 15.36 -3.21 -6.60
N THR A 210 15.85 -3.55 -7.78
CA THR A 210 17.28 -3.50 -8.13
C THR A 210 17.50 -2.44 -9.20
N LEU A 211 18.46 -1.54 -8.97
CA LEU A 211 18.86 -0.53 -9.94
C LEU A 211 20.13 -0.99 -10.67
N PRO A 212 20.29 -0.74 -11.98
CA PRO A 212 21.45 -1.18 -12.75
C PRO A 212 22.81 -0.78 -12.15
N ASN A 213 22.88 0.39 -11.49
CA ASN A 213 24.11 0.91 -10.89
C ASN A 213 24.22 0.64 -9.38
N ARG A 214 23.27 -0.09 -8.77
CA ARG A 214 23.23 -0.39 -7.33
C ARG A 214 22.76 -1.82 -7.05
N GLU A 215 23.24 -2.77 -7.85
CA GLU A 215 22.83 -4.18 -7.73
C GLU A 215 23.06 -4.79 -6.34
N GLN A 216 24.13 -4.35 -5.65
CA GLN A 216 24.48 -4.83 -4.31
C GLN A 216 23.65 -4.19 -3.18
N GLN A 217 22.82 -3.20 -3.49
CA GLN A 217 22.01 -2.46 -2.51
C GLN A 217 20.55 -2.39 -2.96
N PRO A 218 19.86 -3.53 -3.09
CA PRO A 218 18.46 -3.53 -3.45
C PRO A 218 17.60 -2.88 -2.36
N VAL A 219 16.54 -2.20 -2.79
CA VAL A 219 15.52 -1.65 -1.91
C VAL A 219 14.44 -2.71 -1.73
N HIS A 220 13.95 -2.90 -0.51
CA HIS A 220 12.90 -3.87 -0.23
C HIS A 220 11.65 -3.12 0.23
N GLU A 221 10.58 -3.26 -0.52
CA GLU A 221 9.31 -2.59 -0.31
C GLU A 221 8.26 -3.60 0.15
N LEU A 222 7.34 -3.14 1.00
CA LEU A 222 6.14 -3.87 1.42
C LEU A 222 4.94 -2.94 1.22
N GLU A 223 3.99 -3.36 0.40
CA GLU A 223 2.84 -2.57 -0.04
C GLU A 223 1.56 -3.37 0.19
N VAL A 224 0.47 -2.68 0.56
CA VAL A 224 -0.89 -3.24 0.60
C VAL A 224 -1.76 -2.42 -0.33
N GLU A 225 -2.33 -3.03 -1.36
CA GLU A 225 -3.15 -2.36 -2.37
C GLU A 225 -4.62 -2.78 -2.33
N ILE A 226 -5.49 -1.88 -2.75
CA ILE A 226 -6.88 -2.20 -3.10
C ILE A 226 -6.94 -2.45 -4.61
N ARG A 227 -7.18 -3.70 -5.01
CA ARG A 227 -7.14 -4.15 -6.42
C ARG A 227 -8.28 -3.60 -7.27
N GLN A 228 -9.42 -3.33 -6.67
CA GLN A 228 -10.66 -2.91 -7.34
C GLN A 228 -11.06 -1.49 -6.92
N ALA A 229 -10.11 -0.55 -6.98
CA ALA A 229 -10.35 0.84 -6.56
C ALA A 229 -11.54 1.48 -7.30
N ASP A 230 -11.74 1.22 -8.59
CA ASP A 230 -12.91 1.77 -9.32
C ASP A 230 -14.25 1.27 -8.74
N GLU A 231 -14.32 0.03 -8.25
CA GLU A 231 -15.52 -0.49 -7.57
C GLU A 231 -15.71 0.16 -6.20
N LEU A 232 -14.62 0.27 -5.43
CA LEU A 232 -14.61 0.99 -4.15
C LEU A 232 -15.16 2.42 -4.30
N LEU A 233 -14.73 3.15 -5.33
CA LEU A 233 -15.16 4.52 -5.57
C LEU A 233 -16.63 4.61 -6.02
N ARG A 234 -17.18 3.57 -6.65
CA ARG A 234 -18.62 3.50 -6.95
C ARG A 234 -19.44 3.36 -5.67
N TRP A 235 -18.99 2.56 -4.70
CA TRP A 235 -19.65 2.48 -3.38
C TRP A 235 -19.57 3.81 -2.64
N ALA A 236 -18.40 4.46 -2.63
CA ALA A 236 -18.23 5.79 -2.03
C ALA A 236 -19.22 6.80 -2.64
N GLN A 237 -19.34 6.82 -3.97
CA GLN A 237 -20.26 7.73 -4.65
C GLN A 237 -21.73 7.43 -4.33
N TYR A 238 -22.12 6.16 -4.25
CA TYR A 238 -23.47 5.76 -3.87
C TYR A 238 -23.82 6.24 -2.45
N THR A 239 -22.98 5.91 -1.47
CA THR A 239 -23.14 6.30 -0.06
C THR A 239 -23.19 7.82 0.11
N ARG A 240 -22.30 8.55 -0.57
CA ARG A 240 -22.25 10.02 -0.45
C ARG A 240 -23.41 10.71 -1.18
N ALA A 241 -24.04 10.06 -2.16
CA ALA A 241 -25.21 10.59 -2.87
C ALA A 241 -26.55 10.23 -2.20
N SER A 242 -26.63 9.10 -1.50
CA SER A 242 -27.85 8.64 -0.81
C SER A 242 -28.19 9.50 0.42
N GLY A 243 -27.21 10.23 0.97
CA GLY A 243 -27.39 10.98 2.21
C GLY A 243 -27.56 10.08 3.43
N GLU A 244 -27.14 8.81 3.32
CA GLU A 244 -26.99 7.91 4.47
C GLU A 244 -26.16 8.60 5.55
N SER A 245 -26.57 8.44 6.81
CA SER A 245 -25.89 9.11 7.92
C SER A 245 -24.42 8.73 7.93
N GLN A 246 -23.54 9.72 8.07
CA GLN A 246 -22.09 9.54 8.23
C GLN A 246 -21.70 8.80 9.53
N GLU A 247 -22.66 8.23 10.25
CA GLU A 247 -22.50 7.59 11.56
C GLU A 247 -22.59 6.05 11.49
N GLU A 248 -22.77 5.46 10.31
CA GLU A 248 -22.82 4.00 10.11
C GLU A 248 -21.68 3.48 9.21
N TRP A 249 -21.24 2.24 9.44
CA TRP A 249 -20.27 1.57 8.58
C TRP A 249 -20.90 1.26 7.23
N THR A 250 -20.32 1.78 6.14
CA THR A 250 -20.74 1.43 4.79
C THR A 250 -19.73 0.51 4.11
N GLN A 251 -20.10 -0.04 2.95
CA GLN A 251 -19.17 -0.87 2.17
C GLN A 251 -17.86 -0.13 1.83
N PHE A 252 -17.91 1.20 1.68
CA PHE A 252 -16.71 2.00 1.45
C PHE A 252 -15.82 2.04 2.70
N GLU A 253 -16.36 2.50 3.83
CA GLU A 253 -15.62 2.57 5.11
C GLU A 253 -15.11 1.19 5.57
N ASP A 254 -15.86 0.11 5.32
CA ASP A 254 -15.42 -1.27 5.62
C ASP A 254 -14.16 -1.66 4.84
N HIS A 255 -14.10 -1.33 3.55
CA HIS A 255 -12.90 -1.61 2.74
C HIS A 255 -11.69 -0.79 3.20
N ILE A 256 -11.91 0.46 3.59
CA ILE A 256 -10.85 1.30 4.18
C ILE A 256 -10.38 0.70 5.50
N LEU A 257 -11.31 0.25 6.36
CA LEU A 257 -10.98 -0.42 7.61
C LEU A 257 -10.15 -1.69 7.37
N VAL A 258 -10.51 -2.50 6.36
CA VAL A 258 -9.75 -3.72 6.02
C VAL A 258 -8.34 -3.38 5.51
N LEU A 259 -8.18 -2.35 4.65
CA LEU A 259 -6.87 -1.85 4.25
C LEU A 259 -6.01 -1.49 5.47
N LEU A 260 -6.57 -0.67 6.37
CA LEU A 260 -5.89 -0.24 7.59
C LEU A 260 -5.54 -1.42 8.48
N ASN A 261 -6.46 -2.36 8.68
CA ASN A 261 -6.23 -3.54 9.50
C ASN A 261 -5.13 -4.44 8.92
N ASN A 262 -5.09 -4.64 7.60
CA ASN A 262 -4.03 -5.41 6.94
C ASN A 262 -2.65 -4.79 7.21
N VAL A 263 -2.51 -3.48 7.02
CA VAL A 263 -1.24 -2.76 7.29
C VAL A 263 -0.89 -2.82 8.77
N ARG A 264 -1.85 -2.54 9.66
CA ARG A 264 -1.69 -2.58 11.13
C ARG A 264 -1.24 -3.96 11.61
N LEU A 265 -1.78 -5.04 11.05
CA LEU A 265 -1.40 -6.42 11.38
C LEU A 265 -0.01 -6.75 10.87
N LEU A 266 0.35 -6.33 9.66
CA LEU A 266 1.71 -6.50 9.13
C LEU A 266 2.74 -5.82 10.03
N ILE A 267 2.60 -4.51 10.29
CA ILE A 267 3.60 -3.77 11.10
C ILE A 267 3.61 -4.19 12.57
N ARG A 268 2.52 -4.77 13.09
CA ARG A 268 2.48 -5.37 14.43
C ARG A 268 3.30 -6.64 14.52
N ASN A 269 3.21 -7.50 13.50
CA ASN A 269 3.98 -8.75 13.41
C ASN A 269 5.45 -8.52 13.05
N ALA A 270 5.84 -7.29 12.72
CA ALA A 270 7.25 -6.94 12.54
C ALA A 270 8.07 -7.21 13.82
N ASN A 271 7.48 -7.00 14.99
CA ASN A 271 8.16 -7.16 16.30
C ASN A 271 8.33 -8.62 16.74
N SER A 272 7.61 -9.56 16.11
CA SER A 272 7.51 -10.95 16.58
C SER A 272 8.74 -11.81 16.23
N TYR A 273 9.66 -11.30 15.41
CA TYR A 273 10.89 -12.00 15.02
C TYR A 273 12.13 -11.31 15.64
N PRO A 274 12.82 -11.94 16.62
CA PRO A 274 13.88 -11.30 17.40
C PRO A 274 15.08 -10.81 16.58
N ARG A 275 15.74 -9.78 17.11
CA ARG A 275 17.15 -9.50 16.85
C ARG A 275 17.97 -10.68 17.38
N GLU A 276 18.80 -11.31 16.54
CA GLU A 276 20.02 -11.90 17.09
C GLU A 276 20.94 -10.71 17.32
N GLY A 277 21.13 -10.31 18.58
CA GLY A 277 21.93 -9.14 18.92
C GLY A 277 21.74 -8.57 20.31
N ASP A 278 20.57 -8.70 20.94
CA ASP A 278 20.37 -8.28 22.35
C ASP A 278 20.74 -9.41 23.33
N GLY A 279 21.80 -10.13 22.99
CA GLY A 279 22.43 -11.18 23.78
C GLY A 279 23.93 -10.93 23.87
N GLN A 280 24.33 -9.73 24.32
CA GLN A 280 25.60 -9.43 24.99
C GLN A 280 25.62 -7.94 25.38
N GLN A 281 25.16 -7.66 26.60
CA GLN A 281 25.80 -6.75 27.56
C GLN A 281 25.30 -7.10 28.96
#